data_AF-A0A1B0YXR3-F1
#
_entry.id   AF-A0A1B0YXR3-F1
#
_cell.length_a   1.000
_cell.length_b   1.000
_cell.length_c   1.000
_cell.angle_alpha   90.00
_cell.angle_beta   90.00
_cell.angle_gamma   90.00
#
_symmetry.space_group_name_H-M   'P 1'
#
loop_
_entity.id
_entity.type
_entity.pdbx_description
1 polymer ?
#
loop_
_entity_poly.entity_id
_entity_poly.type
_entity_poly.pdbx_seq_one_letter_code
_entity_poly.pdbx_strand_id
1 'polypeptide(L)'
;MAIFFLPSSSHALFVAFMLFFVTNISAQPLQLSGTNFSCPVDSPPSCETYVTYFARSPNFLSLTNISDIFDMSPLSIAKASNIEDEDKKLVEGQVLLIPVTCGCTRNRYFANFTYTIKLGDNYFIVSTTSYQNLTNYVEMENFNPNLSPNLLPPEIKVAVPLFCKCPSKNQLSKGIKYLITYVWQANDNVTRVSSKFGASQVDMFTENNQNFTSSTNVPILIPVIKLPVIDQPSSNGRKNSTQKPAFIIGISLGSAFFIVVLTLSLVYVYCLKKKRLNRSTSLAETA
;
A
#
# COMPACT_ATOMS: atom_id res chain seq x y z
N MET A 1 5.07 44.83 -34.48
CA MET A 1 6.34 44.07 -34.36
C MET A 1 6.11 42.95 -33.36
N ALA A 2 6.03 41.71 -33.82
CA ALA A 2 5.90 40.55 -32.95
C ALA A 2 7.29 40.17 -32.43
N ILE A 3 7.54 40.41 -31.14
CA ILE A 3 8.78 40.00 -30.48
C ILE A 3 8.61 38.51 -30.14
N PHE A 4 9.22 37.65 -30.96
CA PHE A 4 9.38 36.24 -30.64
C PHE A 4 10.42 36.12 -29.52
N PHE A 5 9.95 35.94 -28.29
CA PHE A 5 10.79 35.48 -27.18
C PHE A 5 11.13 34.01 -27.40
N LEU A 6 12.30 33.74 -27.97
CA LEU A 6 12.91 32.40 -27.96
C LEU A 6 13.29 32.04 -26.51
N PRO A 7 12.71 31.00 -25.89
CA PRO A 7 13.11 30.60 -24.55
C PRO A 7 14.56 30.13 -24.57
N SER A 8 15.38 30.70 -23.68
CA SER A 8 16.78 30.29 -23.45
C SER A 8 16.84 28.77 -23.24
N SER A 9 17.82 28.09 -23.86
CA SER A 9 17.98 26.63 -23.81
C SER A 9 18.03 26.06 -22.39
N SER A 10 18.43 26.89 -21.41
CA SER A 10 18.43 26.57 -19.99
C SER A 10 17.03 26.37 -19.38
N HIS A 11 16.02 27.15 -19.81
CA HIS A 11 14.64 26.97 -19.35
C HIS A 11 13.99 25.75 -19.99
N ALA A 12 14.31 25.45 -21.25
CA ALA A 12 13.85 24.23 -21.91
C ALA A 12 14.42 22.97 -21.23
N LEU A 13 15.69 22.99 -20.82
CA LEU A 13 16.32 21.92 -20.05
C LEU A 13 15.72 21.75 -18.65
N PHE A 14 15.41 22.85 -17.95
CA PHE A 14 14.78 22.79 -16.62
C PHE A 14 13.35 22.26 -16.70
N VAL A 15 12.57 22.70 -17.69
CA VAL A 15 11.22 22.17 -17.94
C VAL A 15 11.27 20.71 -18.37
N ALA A 16 12.23 20.32 -19.22
CA ALA A 16 12.44 18.91 -19.60
C ALA A 16 12.84 18.05 -18.39
N PHE A 17 13.66 18.57 -17.48
CA PHE A 17 14.04 17.88 -16.24
C PHE A 17 12.83 17.71 -15.32
N MET A 18 12.04 18.77 -15.08
CA MET A 18 10.79 18.69 -14.31
C MET A 18 9.78 17.72 -14.94
N LEU A 19 9.63 17.74 -16.27
CA LEU A 19 8.81 16.76 -16.99
C LEU A 19 9.35 15.33 -16.81
N PHE A 20 10.67 15.13 -16.79
CA PHE A 20 11.29 13.83 -16.53
C PHE A 20 11.01 13.31 -15.10
N PHE A 21 10.94 14.19 -14.08
CA PHE A 21 10.52 13.79 -12.73
C PHE A 21 9.02 13.53 -12.63
N VAL A 22 8.18 14.28 -13.36
CA VAL A 22 6.72 14.06 -13.39
C VAL A 22 6.37 12.78 -14.17
N THR A 23 7.12 12.41 -15.21
CA THR A 23 6.91 11.16 -15.97
C THR A 23 7.36 9.90 -15.22
N ASN A 24 8.10 10.03 -14.12
CA ASN A 24 8.48 8.91 -13.25
C ASN A 24 7.45 8.62 -12.15
N ILE A 25 6.36 9.39 -12.07
CA ILE A 25 5.15 8.93 -11.39
C ILE A 25 4.48 7.94 -12.34
N SER A 26 5.03 6.72 -12.38
CA SER A 26 4.28 5.58 -12.88
C SER A 26 3.01 5.51 -12.03
N ALA A 27 1.89 5.91 -12.62
CA ALA A 27 0.59 5.51 -12.12
C ALA A 27 0.62 3.98 -12.13
N GLN A 28 0.83 3.37 -10.96
CA GLN A 28 0.66 1.94 -10.83
C GLN A 28 -0.78 1.65 -11.29
N PRO A 29 -0.97 0.79 -12.30
CA PRO A 29 -2.31 0.42 -12.69
C PRO A 29 -3.02 -0.14 -11.47
N LEU A 30 -4.29 0.24 -11.26
CA LEU A 30 -5.15 -0.48 -10.32
C LEU A 30 -5.07 -1.96 -10.68
N GLN A 31 -4.37 -2.75 -9.87
CA GLN A 31 -4.54 -4.19 -9.91
C GLN A 31 -5.93 -4.47 -9.36
N LEU A 32 -6.92 -4.42 -10.24
CA LEU A 32 -8.23 -4.98 -9.99
C LEU A 32 -8.00 -6.45 -9.65
N SER A 33 -8.09 -6.77 -8.36
CA SER A 33 -7.72 -8.06 -7.80
C SER A 33 -8.43 -9.18 -8.55
N GLY A 34 -7.69 -10.23 -8.94
CA GLY A 34 -8.27 -11.44 -9.53
C GLY A 34 -9.17 -12.22 -8.55
N THR A 35 -9.01 -11.97 -7.24
CA THR A 35 -9.83 -12.57 -6.19
C THR A 35 -11.28 -12.12 -6.30
N ASN A 36 -12.18 -13.09 -6.45
CA ASN A 36 -13.60 -12.82 -6.59
C ASN A 36 -14.31 -12.79 -5.23
N PHE A 37 -14.68 -11.58 -4.78
CA PHE A 37 -15.46 -11.33 -3.57
C PHE A 37 -16.98 -11.28 -3.81
N SER A 38 -17.50 -11.85 -4.90
CA SER A 38 -18.94 -11.91 -5.15
C SER A 38 -19.66 -12.82 -4.14
N CYS A 39 -20.91 -12.47 -3.84
CA CYS A 39 -21.83 -13.29 -3.05
C CYS A 39 -23.00 -13.77 -3.93
N PRO A 40 -22.86 -14.92 -4.63
CA PRO A 40 -23.96 -15.48 -5.43
C PRO A 40 -25.17 -15.86 -4.55
N VAL A 41 -26.36 -15.96 -5.14
CA VAL A 41 -27.64 -16.20 -4.42
C VAL A 41 -27.59 -17.42 -3.49
N ASP A 42 -26.82 -18.46 -3.85
CA ASP A 42 -26.70 -19.69 -3.07
C ASP A 42 -25.68 -19.64 -1.92
N SER A 43 -24.99 -18.51 -1.75
CA SER A 43 -24.03 -18.28 -0.67
C SER A 43 -24.72 -17.69 0.57
N PRO A 44 -24.23 -17.97 1.79
CA PRO A 44 -24.84 -17.45 3.01
C PRO A 44 -24.79 -15.90 3.02
N PRO A 45 -25.85 -15.20 3.48
CA PRO A 45 -25.89 -13.74 3.43
C PRO A 45 -24.85 -13.07 4.34
N SER A 46 -24.43 -13.76 5.40
CA SER A 46 -23.40 -13.33 6.33
C SER A 46 -22.69 -14.52 6.97
N CYS A 47 -21.48 -14.31 7.47
CA CYS A 47 -20.70 -15.28 8.24
C CYS A 47 -19.62 -14.59 9.08
N GLU A 48 -19.18 -15.29 10.13
CA GLU A 48 -17.98 -14.91 10.87
C GLU A 48 -16.73 -15.43 10.14
N THR A 49 -15.76 -14.56 9.90
CA THR A 49 -14.47 -14.90 9.31
C THR A 49 -13.38 -13.97 9.85
N TYR A 50 -12.19 -14.00 9.27
CA TYR A 50 -11.06 -13.20 9.71
C TYR A 50 -10.40 -12.49 8.53
N VAL A 51 -9.83 -11.32 8.82
CA VAL A 51 -8.85 -10.68 7.94
C VAL A 51 -7.50 -10.64 8.64
N THR A 52 -6.41 -10.62 7.89
CA THR A 52 -5.07 -10.51 8.48
C THR A 52 -4.59 -9.08 8.48
N TYR A 53 -3.96 -8.67 9.58
CA TYR A 53 -3.32 -7.36 9.69
C TYR A 53 -1.85 -7.51 10.08
N PHE A 54 -0.96 -6.75 9.44
CA PHE A 54 0.46 -6.74 9.78
C PHE A 54 0.75 -5.59 10.74
N ALA A 55 1.35 -5.86 11.89
CA ALA A 55 1.84 -4.80 12.77
C ALA A 55 2.91 -3.97 12.02
N ARG A 56 2.72 -2.65 11.95
CA ARG A 56 3.59 -1.73 11.19
C ARG A 56 3.91 -0.46 11.97
N SER A 57 5.19 -0.16 12.06
CA SER A 57 5.75 1.06 12.62
C SER A 57 5.37 2.28 11.77
N PRO A 58 5.20 3.47 12.39
CA PRO A 58 5.25 3.72 13.83
C PRO A 58 3.90 3.55 14.53
N ASN A 59 2.80 3.55 13.78
CA ASN A 59 1.46 3.80 14.34
C ASN A 59 0.72 2.53 14.77
N PHE A 60 1.10 1.35 14.29
CA PHE A 60 0.36 0.10 14.48
C PHE A 60 1.24 -0.99 15.10
N LEU A 61 1.90 -0.64 16.21
CA LEU A 61 2.72 -1.56 17.03
C LEU A 61 2.13 -1.86 18.41
N SER A 62 0.84 -1.58 18.61
CA SER A 62 0.06 -1.96 19.80
C SER A 62 -1.30 -2.50 19.35
N LEU A 63 -1.88 -3.40 20.15
CA LEU A 63 -3.22 -3.91 19.87
C LEU A 63 -4.27 -2.81 19.99
N THR A 64 -4.12 -1.86 20.91
CA THR A 64 -5.00 -0.69 21.04
C THR A 64 -5.10 0.12 19.75
N ASN A 65 -3.97 0.53 19.18
CA ASN A 65 -4.00 1.37 17.97
C ASN A 65 -4.59 0.65 16.76
N ILE A 66 -4.43 -0.67 16.70
CA ILE A 66 -5.01 -1.51 15.65
C ILE A 66 -6.50 -1.70 15.92
N SER A 67 -6.90 -2.02 17.15
CA SER A 67 -8.30 -2.23 17.51
C SER A 67 -9.15 -0.97 17.31
N ASP A 68 -8.56 0.21 17.52
CA ASP A 68 -9.22 1.50 17.27
C ASP A 68 -9.68 1.67 15.82
N ILE A 69 -8.88 1.24 14.83
CA ILE A 69 -9.28 1.36 13.41
C ILE A 69 -10.27 0.26 12.98
N PHE A 70 -10.42 -0.79 13.77
CA PHE A 70 -11.42 -1.84 13.57
C PHE A 70 -12.61 -1.70 14.52
N ASP A 71 -12.73 -0.58 15.25
CA ASP A 71 -13.81 -0.29 16.20
C ASP A 71 -14.14 -1.49 17.10
N MET A 72 -13.10 -2.13 17.66
CA MET A 72 -13.24 -3.34 18.46
C MET A 72 -12.33 -3.35 19.68
N SER A 73 -12.50 -4.35 20.54
CA SER A 73 -11.62 -4.52 21.71
C SER A 73 -10.25 -5.11 21.35
N PRO A 74 -9.15 -4.64 21.96
CA PRO A 74 -7.83 -5.28 21.86
C PRO A 74 -7.89 -6.78 22.18
N LEU A 75 -8.64 -7.16 23.21
CA LEU A 75 -8.86 -8.53 23.63
C LEU A 75 -9.41 -9.44 22.52
N SER A 76 -10.29 -8.92 21.65
CA SER A 76 -10.83 -9.68 20.51
C SER A 76 -9.72 -10.09 19.55
N ILE A 77 -8.80 -9.17 19.25
CA ILE A 77 -7.64 -9.42 18.38
C ILE A 77 -6.64 -10.32 19.09
N ALA A 78 -6.39 -10.09 20.37
CA ALA A 78 -5.46 -10.89 21.18
C ALA A 78 -5.87 -12.36 21.20
N LYS A 79 -7.14 -12.65 21.52
CA LYS A 79 -7.71 -14.00 21.52
C LYS A 79 -7.63 -14.66 20.13
N ALA A 80 -8.04 -13.94 19.09
CA ALA A 80 -7.99 -14.45 17.71
C ALA A 80 -6.55 -14.75 17.25
N SER A 81 -5.58 -13.98 17.72
CA SER A 81 -4.17 -14.08 17.32
C SER A 81 -3.30 -14.92 18.27
N ASN A 82 -3.89 -15.54 19.29
CA ASN A 82 -3.18 -16.28 20.34
C ASN A 82 -2.09 -15.43 21.05
N ILE A 83 -2.45 -14.21 21.43
CA ILE A 83 -1.63 -13.29 22.23
C ILE A 83 -2.21 -13.26 23.65
N GLU A 84 -1.39 -13.60 24.64
CA GLU A 84 -1.81 -13.66 26.06
C GLU A 84 -1.93 -12.28 26.71
N ASP A 85 -0.99 -11.38 26.41
CA ASP A 85 -0.90 -10.05 27.00
C ASP A 85 -1.29 -9.00 25.95
N GLU A 86 -2.42 -8.32 26.17
CA GLU A 86 -2.97 -7.32 25.25
C GLU A 86 -2.18 -6.00 25.22
N ASP A 87 -1.41 -5.73 26.27
CA ASP A 87 -0.53 -4.55 26.38
C ASP A 87 0.86 -4.81 25.77
N LYS A 88 1.13 -6.06 25.37
CA LYS A 88 2.40 -6.44 24.75
C LYS A 88 2.61 -5.65 23.46
N LYS A 89 3.74 -4.95 23.41
CA LYS A 89 4.20 -4.28 22.19
C LYS A 89 4.40 -5.28 21.05
N LEU A 90 3.82 -4.97 19.90
CA LEU A 90 3.93 -5.78 18.69
C LEU A 90 5.26 -5.53 17.98
N VAL A 91 5.70 -6.54 17.23
CA VAL A 91 6.92 -6.49 16.41
C VAL A 91 6.56 -6.19 14.95
N GLU A 92 7.38 -5.41 14.26
CA GLU A 92 7.21 -5.13 12.83
C GLU A 92 7.00 -6.42 12.01
N GLY A 93 5.95 -6.45 11.19
CA GLY A 93 5.59 -7.57 10.34
C GLY A 93 4.90 -8.75 11.07
N GLN A 94 4.64 -8.63 12.38
CA GLN A 94 3.82 -9.59 13.12
C GLN A 94 2.41 -9.66 12.52
N VAL A 95 1.90 -10.87 12.30
CA VAL A 95 0.57 -11.07 11.70
C VAL A 95 -0.47 -11.31 12.79
N LEU A 96 -1.54 -10.55 12.71
CA LEU A 96 -2.71 -10.62 13.57
C LEU A 96 -3.91 -11.11 12.79
N LEU A 97 -4.79 -11.85 13.46
CA LEU A 97 -6.11 -12.20 12.98
C LEU A 97 -7.11 -11.22 13.57
N ILE A 98 -7.81 -10.50 12.69
CA ILE A 98 -8.88 -9.57 13.05
C ILE A 98 -10.21 -10.27 12.77
N PRO A 99 -11.02 -10.60 13.78
CA PRO A 99 -12.33 -11.20 13.57
C PRO A 99 -13.27 -10.20 12.89
N VAL A 100 -14.01 -10.64 11.88
CA VAL A 100 -14.96 -9.80 11.14
C VAL A 100 -16.25 -10.53 10.85
N THR A 101 -17.37 -9.83 10.95
CA THR A 101 -18.65 -10.28 10.41
C THR A 101 -18.74 -9.85 8.94
N CYS A 102 -18.67 -10.82 8.04
CA CYS A 102 -18.67 -10.61 6.61
C CYS A 102 -20.10 -10.67 6.07
N GLY A 103 -20.57 -9.61 5.40
CA GLY A 103 -21.94 -9.51 4.89
C GLY A 103 -22.00 -9.26 3.38
N CYS A 104 -23.01 -9.80 2.73
CA CYS A 104 -23.28 -9.58 1.31
C CYS A 104 -24.02 -8.26 1.09
N THR A 105 -23.38 -7.30 0.41
CA THR A 105 -23.95 -6.01 0.02
C THR A 105 -23.73 -5.78 -1.47
N ARG A 106 -24.79 -5.49 -2.24
CA ARG A 106 -24.71 -5.25 -3.70
C ARG A 106 -23.98 -6.37 -4.46
N ASN A 107 -24.31 -7.63 -4.15
CA ASN A 107 -23.73 -8.82 -4.78
C ASN A 107 -22.21 -9.03 -4.54
N ARG A 108 -21.64 -8.33 -3.55
CA ARG A 108 -20.25 -8.51 -3.09
C ARG A 108 -20.21 -8.62 -1.56
N TYR A 109 -19.23 -9.33 -1.04
CA TYR A 109 -19.00 -9.46 0.39
C TYR A 109 -18.09 -8.35 0.92
N PHE A 110 -18.52 -7.74 2.02
CA PHE A 110 -17.74 -6.75 2.76
C PHE A 110 -17.93 -6.89 4.27
N ALA A 111 -16.90 -6.54 5.02
CA ALA A 111 -16.99 -6.26 6.45
C ALA A 111 -16.81 -4.75 6.64
N ASN A 112 -17.84 -4.09 7.15
CA ASN A 112 -17.89 -2.62 7.21
C ASN A 112 -17.43 -2.13 8.58
N PHE A 113 -16.45 -1.24 8.58
CA PHE A 113 -15.97 -0.53 9.75
C PHE A 113 -16.16 0.97 9.60
N THR A 114 -15.96 1.71 10.69
CA THR A 114 -15.98 3.17 10.68
C THR A 114 -14.60 3.71 11.01
N TYR A 115 -14.09 4.62 10.20
CA TYR A 115 -12.80 5.25 10.41
C TYR A 115 -12.95 6.77 10.55
N THR A 116 -12.24 7.36 11.51
CA THR A 116 -12.22 8.81 11.71
C THR A 116 -11.06 9.41 10.92
N ILE A 117 -11.35 10.26 9.95
CA ILE A 117 -10.37 10.91 9.07
C ILE A 117 -9.40 11.75 9.90
N LYS A 118 -8.10 11.55 9.65
CA LYS A 118 -7.02 12.33 10.25
C LYS A 118 -6.53 13.39 9.26
N LEU A 119 -5.82 14.39 9.78
CA LEU A 119 -5.21 15.42 8.94
C LEU A 119 -4.25 14.79 7.91
N GLY A 120 -4.48 15.08 6.62
CA GLY A 120 -3.68 14.55 5.51
C GLY A 120 -4.17 13.22 4.94
N ASP A 121 -5.24 12.63 5.49
CA ASP A 121 -5.84 11.42 4.95
C ASP A 121 -6.55 11.72 3.62
N ASN A 122 -6.44 10.75 2.71
CA ASN A 122 -7.31 10.57 1.55
C ASN A 122 -7.64 9.07 1.43
N TYR A 123 -8.62 8.69 0.61
CA TYR A 123 -9.04 7.28 0.54
C TYR A 123 -7.93 6.34 0.07
N PHE A 124 -7.02 6.81 -0.80
CA PHE A 124 -5.86 6.02 -1.21
C PHE A 124 -4.94 5.72 -0.02
N ILE A 125 -4.55 6.74 0.75
CA ILE A 125 -3.69 6.58 1.94
C ILE A 125 -4.36 5.70 2.98
N VAL A 126 -5.64 5.94 3.28
CA VAL A 126 -6.39 5.14 4.26
C VAL A 126 -6.46 3.67 3.82
N SER A 127 -6.81 3.41 2.57
CA SER A 127 -6.92 2.04 2.06
C SER A 127 -5.59 1.28 2.01
N THR A 128 -4.50 1.93 1.59
CA THR A 128 -3.21 1.29 1.32
C THR A 128 -2.28 1.26 2.54
N THR A 129 -2.38 2.27 3.42
CA THR A 129 -1.49 2.44 4.58
C THR A 129 -2.18 2.02 5.87
N SER A 130 -3.34 2.60 6.19
CA SER A 130 -4.06 2.30 7.43
C SER A 130 -4.66 0.90 7.42
N TYR A 131 -5.32 0.52 6.31
CA TYR A 131 -5.95 -0.80 6.13
C TYR A 131 -5.15 -1.77 5.26
N GLN A 132 -3.94 -1.40 4.85
CA GLN A 132 -2.96 -2.31 4.24
C GLN A 132 -3.46 -3.08 3.00
N ASN A 133 -4.32 -2.47 2.18
CA ASN A 133 -4.98 -3.07 1.02
C ASN A 133 -6.04 -4.14 1.35
N LEU A 134 -6.54 -4.20 2.58
CA LEU A 134 -7.75 -4.95 2.94
C LEU A 134 -9.03 -4.33 2.33
N THR A 135 -8.94 -3.09 1.86
CA THR A 135 -9.91 -2.42 1.01
C THR A 135 -9.16 -1.68 -0.10
N ASN A 136 -9.86 -1.01 -1.00
CA ASN A 136 -9.24 -0.12 -1.98
C ASN A 136 -9.99 1.22 -2.03
N TYR A 137 -9.34 2.23 -2.61
CA TYR A 137 -9.92 3.58 -2.68
C TYR A 137 -11.24 3.62 -3.46
N VAL A 138 -11.44 2.74 -4.45
CA VAL A 138 -12.67 2.69 -5.26
C VAL A 138 -13.85 2.25 -4.40
N GLU A 139 -13.67 1.22 -3.56
CA GLU A 139 -14.73 0.78 -2.65
C GLU A 139 -14.97 1.81 -1.54
N MET A 140 -13.93 2.48 -1.07
CA MET A 140 -14.09 3.63 -0.15
C MET A 140 -14.94 4.73 -0.78
N GLU A 141 -14.74 5.10 -2.05
CA GLU A 141 -15.59 6.06 -2.77
C GLU A 141 -17.03 5.57 -2.90
N ASN A 142 -17.22 4.31 -3.31
CA ASN A 142 -18.55 3.71 -3.50
C ASN A 142 -19.39 3.66 -2.22
N PHE A 143 -18.75 3.50 -1.07
CA PHE A 143 -19.39 3.49 0.24
C PHE A 143 -19.57 4.88 0.85
N ASN A 144 -18.88 5.90 0.32
CA ASN A 144 -18.93 7.27 0.81
C ASN A 144 -19.17 8.28 -0.33
N PRO A 145 -20.28 8.17 -1.09
CA PRO A 145 -20.49 8.89 -2.35
C PRO A 145 -20.60 10.41 -2.22
N ASN A 146 -20.82 10.93 -1.01
CA ASN A 146 -21.02 12.35 -0.75
C ASN A 146 -19.74 13.10 -0.35
N LEU A 147 -18.59 12.42 -0.35
CA LEU A 147 -17.30 12.97 0.09
C LEU A 147 -16.29 12.95 -1.05
N SER A 148 -15.44 13.97 -1.12
CA SER A 148 -14.37 14.01 -2.10
C SER A 148 -13.22 13.09 -1.67
N PRO A 149 -12.78 12.14 -2.52
CA PRO A 149 -11.78 11.14 -2.14
C PRO A 149 -10.42 11.70 -1.73
N ASN A 150 -10.08 12.90 -2.22
CA ASN A 150 -8.78 13.56 -2.01
C ASN A 150 -8.86 14.77 -1.07
N LEU A 151 -10.06 15.22 -0.72
CA LEU A 151 -10.31 16.41 0.10
C LEU A 151 -11.27 16.03 1.22
N LEU A 152 -10.74 15.29 2.19
CA LEU A 152 -11.50 14.82 3.35
C LEU A 152 -11.30 15.78 4.53
N PRO A 153 -12.37 16.40 5.06
CA PRO A 153 -12.31 17.14 6.31
C PRO A 153 -11.84 16.22 7.47
N PRO A 154 -10.93 16.67 8.34
CA PRO A 154 -10.56 15.92 9.55
C PRO A 154 -11.78 15.65 10.45
N GLU A 155 -11.66 14.62 11.30
CA GLU A 155 -12.64 14.24 12.33
C GLU A 155 -13.98 13.69 11.83
N ILE A 156 -14.22 13.70 10.51
CA ILE A 156 -15.40 13.03 9.95
C ILE A 156 -15.22 11.51 9.99
N LYS A 157 -16.34 10.81 10.14
CA LYS A 157 -16.39 9.36 10.09
C LYS A 157 -16.76 8.88 8.69
N VAL A 158 -16.00 7.94 8.15
CA VAL A 158 -16.23 7.31 6.85
C VAL A 158 -16.41 5.81 7.00
N ALA A 159 -17.20 5.20 6.13
CA ALA A 159 -17.34 3.76 6.05
C ALA A 159 -16.11 3.15 5.37
N VAL A 160 -15.59 2.06 5.93
CA VAL A 160 -14.46 1.29 5.40
C VAL A 160 -14.91 -0.13 5.08
N PRO A 161 -15.19 -0.44 3.80
CA PRO A 161 -15.62 -1.77 3.39
C PRO A 161 -14.43 -2.69 3.14
N LEU A 162 -14.11 -3.57 4.08
CA LEU A 162 -13.03 -4.54 3.91
C LEU A 162 -13.49 -5.72 3.07
N PHE A 163 -12.61 -6.19 2.18
CA PHE A 163 -12.84 -7.42 1.43
C PHE A 163 -12.85 -8.62 2.37
N CYS A 164 -13.91 -9.40 2.28
CA CYS A 164 -14.09 -10.66 2.98
C CYS A 164 -14.94 -11.59 2.12
N LYS A 165 -15.08 -12.85 2.50
CA LYS A 165 -16.00 -13.77 1.81
C LYS A 165 -16.49 -14.83 2.76
N CYS A 166 -17.70 -15.31 2.52
CA CYS A 166 -18.22 -16.48 3.21
C CYS A 166 -17.97 -17.77 2.44
N PRO A 167 -17.66 -18.88 3.14
CA PRO A 167 -17.59 -20.18 2.49
C PRO A 167 -18.90 -20.52 1.78
N SER A 168 -18.79 -21.03 0.56
CA SER A 168 -19.94 -21.59 -0.16
C SER A 168 -20.48 -22.84 0.53
N LYS A 169 -21.72 -23.23 0.23
CA LYS A 169 -22.32 -24.49 0.73
C LYS A 169 -21.42 -25.72 0.44
N ASN A 170 -20.78 -25.76 -0.72
CA ASN A 170 -19.85 -26.83 -1.11
C ASN A 170 -18.52 -26.79 -0.32
N GLN A 171 -18.06 -25.61 0.08
CA GLN A 171 -16.88 -25.50 0.94
C GLN A 171 -17.20 -25.91 2.38
N LEU A 172 -18.36 -25.52 2.88
CA LEU A 172 -18.87 -25.94 4.19
C LEU A 172 -19.01 -27.46 4.26
N SER A 173 -19.53 -28.12 3.22
CA SER A 173 -19.65 -29.58 3.17
C SER A 173 -18.29 -30.31 3.14
N LYS A 174 -17.24 -29.64 2.66
CA LYS A 174 -15.84 -30.10 2.73
C LYS A 174 -15.15 -29.75 4.06
N GLY A 175 -15.86 -29.12 4.99
CA GLY A 175 -15.35 -28.76 6.31
C GLY A 175 -14.57 -27.44 6.37
N ILE A 176 -14.50 -26.67 5.28
CA ILE A 176 -13.93 -25.31 5.31
C ILE A 176 -14.84 -24.43 6.17
N LYS A 177 -14.30 -23.88 7.25
CA LYS A 177 -15.06 -23.05 8.20
C LYS A 177 -14.89 -21.56 7.93
N TYR A 178 -13.71 -21.14 7.48
CA TYR A 178 -13.39 -19.73 7.28
C TYR A 178 -12.69 -19.52 5.94
N LEU A 179 -12.95 -18.39 5.31
CA LEU A 179 -12.14 -17.85 4.21
C LEU A 179 -11.44 -16.60 4.75
N ILE A 180 -10.18 -16.76 5.16
CA ILE A 180 -9.42 -15.66 5.76
C ILE A 180 -8.89 -14.73 4.67
N THR A 181 -9.20 -13.44 4.73
CA THR A 181 -8.61 -12.47 3.78
C THR A 181 -7.18 -12.16 4.19
N TYR A 182 -6.24 -12.41 3.28
CA TYR A 182 -4.82 -12.15 3.45
C TYR A 182 -4.30 -11.27 2.31
N VAL A 183 -3.62 -10.16 2.63
CA VAL A 183 -2.99 -9.33 1.61
C VAL A 183 -1.62 -9.92 1.28
N TRP A 184 -1.46 -10.35 0.04
CA TRP A 184 -0.24 -11.00 -0.43
C TRP A 184 0.97 -10.05 -0.40
N GLN A 185 2.09 -10.49 0.17
CA GLN A 185 3.32 -9.71 0.31
C GLN A 185 4.33 -10.05 -0.80
N ALA A 186 5.25 -9.14 -1.07
CA ALA A 186 6.20 -9.26 -2.19
C ALA A 186 7.10 -10.52 -2.15
N ASN A 187 7.36 -11.06 -0.96
CA ASN A 187 8.23 -12.22 -0.75
C ASN A 187 7.44 -13.50 -0.40
N ASP A 188 6.12 -13.48 -0.57
CA ASP A 188 5.29 -14.63 -0.29
C ASP A 188 5.40 -15.69 -1.38
N ASN A 189 5.18 -16.93 -0.97
CA ASN A 189 4.90 -18.03 -1.86
C ASN A 189 3.80 -18.91 -1.28
N VAL A 190 3.11 -19.63 -2.14
CA VAL A 190 1.91 -20.40 -1.77
C VAL A 190 2.22 -21.42 -0.70
N THR A 191 3.35 -22.11 -0.80
CA THR A 191 3.75 -23.14 0.18
C THR A 191 3.95 -22.57 1.58
N ARG A 192 4.60 -21.41 1.72
CA ARG A 192 4.83 -20.77 3.02
C ARG A 192 3.54 -20.23 3.60
N VAL A 193 2.74 -19.55 2.80
CA VAL A 193 1.45 -19.00 3.23
C VAL A 193 0.51 -20.14 3.61
N SER A 194 0.34 -21.16 2.77
CA SER A 194 -0.53 -22.31 3.05
C SER A 194 -0.11 -23.03 4.34
N SER A 195 1.20 -23.22 4.56
CA SER A 195 1.70 -23.85 5.78
C SER A 195 1.43 -22.99 7.02
N LYS A 196 1.62 -21.67 6.93
CA LYS A 196 1.36 -20.72 8.02
C LYS A 196 -0.09 -20.74 8.50
N PHE A 197 -1.04 -20.88 7.57
CA PHE A 197 -2.47 -20.91 7.89
C PHE A 197 -3.05 -22.32 8.01
N GLY A 198 -2.24 -23.36 7.79
CA GLY A 198 -2.72 -24.75 7.73
C GLY A 198 -3.74 -25.00 6.62
N ALA A 199 -3.60 -24.28 5.49
CA ALA A 199 -4.49 -24.35 4.34
C ALA A 199 -3.98 -25.32 3.27
N SER A 200 -4.89 -25.85 2.46
CA SER A 200 -4.57 -26.63 1.25
C SER A 200 -4.14 -25.70 0.11
N GLN A 201 -2.99 -25.98 -0.51
CA GLN A 201 -2.54 -25.21 -1.67
C GLN A 201 -3.54 -25.31 -2.84
N VAL A 202 -4.16 -26.48 -3.03
CA VAL A 202 -5.17 -26.72 -4.09
C VAL A 202 -6.41 -25.85 -3.85
N ASP A 203 -6.87 -25.76 -2.60
CA ASP A 203 -8.03 -24.94 -2.26
C ASP A 203 -7.70 -23.45 -2.41
N MET A 204 -6.47 -23.03 -2.06
CA MET A 204 -6.00 -21.66 -2.28
C MET A 204 -5.98 -21.29 -3.78
N PHE A 205 -5.44 -22.15 -4.65
CA PHE A 205 -5.46 -21.89 -6.10
C PHE A 205 -6.88 -21.82 -6.65
N THR A 206 -7.74 -22.76 -6.22
CA THR A 206 -9.13 -22.84 -6.68
C THR A 206 -9.94 -21.62 -6.25
N GLU A 207 -9.80 -21.16 -5.00
CA GLU A 207 -10.59 -20.04 -4.48
C GLU A 207 -10.20 -18.70 -5.13
N ASN A 208 -8.90 -18.50 -5.37
CA ASN A 208 -8.39 -17.21 -5.83
C ASN A 208 -8.32 -17.08 -7.35
N ASN A 209 -8.47 -18.18 -8.11
CA ASN A 209 -8.37 -18.21 -9.57
C ASN A 209 -7.14 -17.44 -10.12
N GLN A 210 -6.05 -17.43 -9.36
CA GLN A 210 -4.88 -16.62 -9.64
C GLN A 210 -3.61 -17.46 -9.52
N ASN A 211 -2.66 -17.19 -10.42
CA ASN A 211 -1.28 -17.59 -10.24
C ASN A 211 -0.59 -16.54 -9.36
N PHE A 212 -0.11 -16.93 -8.18
CA PHE A 212 0.39 -16.02 -7.14
C PHE A 212 1.74 -15.34 -7.48
N THR A 213 2.18 -15.37 -8.74
CA THR A 213 3.46 -14.85 -9.21
C THR A 213 3.52 -13.31 -9.31
N SER A 214 2.36 -12.63 -9.31
CA SER A 214 2.27 -11.16 -9.45
C SER A 214 1.25 -10.51 -8.51
N SER A 215 0.95 -11.15 -7.38
CA SER A 215 -0.15 -10.78 -6.48
C SER A 215 0.21 -9.78 -5.38
N THR A 216 1.37 -9.12 -5.41
CA THR A 216 1.77 -8.20 -4.33
C THR A 216 0.70 -7.14 -4.05
N ASN A 217 0.36 -6.93 -2.78
CA ASN A 217 -0.70 -6.03 -2.30
C ASN A 217 -2.12 -6.39 -2.75
N VAL A 218 -2.33 -7.61 -3.26
CA VAL A 218 -3.66 -8.12 -3.61
C VAL A 218 -4.25 -8.89 -2.44
N PRO A 219 -5.47 -8.56 -1.97
CA PRO A 219 -6.19 -9.38 -1.01
C PRO A 219 -6.60 -10.71 -1.67
N ILE A 220 -6.21 -11.81 -1.04
CA ILE A 220 -6.55 -13.18 -1.41
C ILE A 220 -7.34 -13.84 -0.27
N LEU A 221 -8.00 -14.95 -0.57
CA LEU A 221 -8.75 -15.76 0.38
C LEU A 221 -7.99 -17.03 0.72
N ILE A 222 -7.88 -17.35 2.01
CA ILE A 222 -7.24 -18.56 2.50
C ILE A 222 -8.30 -19.47 3.11
N PRO A 223 -8.71 -20.55 2.42
CA PRO A 223 -9.67 -21.51 2.95
C PRO A 223 -9.06 -22.33 4.08
N VAL A 224 -9.68 -22.33 5.26
CA VAL A 224 -9.22 -23.10 6.43
C VAL A 224 -10.36 -23.86 7.10
N ILE A 225 -10.06 -25.07 7.59
CA ILE A 225 -11.00 -25.95 8.30
C ILE A 225 -11.15 -25.60 9.78
N LYS A 226 -10.23 -24.81 10.34
CA LYS A 226 -10.21 -24.29 11.70
C LYS A 226 -9.41 -23.00 11.75
N LEU A 227 -9.57 -22.21 12.81
CA LEU A 227 -8.76 -21.02 13.01
C LEU A 227 -7.27 -21.43 13.15
N PRO A 228 -6.34 -20.83 12.40
CA PRO A 228 -4.93 -21.15 12.51
C PRO A 228 -4.33 -20.54 13.78
N VAL A 229 -3.43 -21.30 14.42
CA VAL A 229 -2.60 -20.80 15.51
C VAL A 229 -1.34 -20.23 14.87
N ILE A 230 -1.26 -18.89 14.79
CA ILE A 230 -0.10 -18.21 14.22
C ILE A 230 0.94 -18.01 15.33
N ASP A 231 2.16 -18.50 15.10
CA ASP A 231 3.26 -18.29 16.03
C ASP A 231 3.57 -16.80 16.18
N GLN A 232 3.45 -16.31 17.42
CA GLN A 232 3.72 -14.92 17.74
C GLN A 232 5.20 -14.74 18.10
N PRO A 233 5.88 -13.70 17.56
CA PRO A 233 7.27 -13.45 17.88
C PRO A 233 7.44 -13.18 19.38
N SER A 234 8.52 -13.73 19.96
CA SER A 234 8.95 -13.33 21.30
C SER A 234 9.46 -11.89 21.25
N SER A 235 9.15 -11.09 22.27
CA SER A 235 9.58 -9.68 22.34
C SER A 235 11.07 -9.51 22.62
N ASN A 236 11.81 -10.62 22.79
CA ASN A 236 13.25 -10.60 23.02
C ASN A 236 13.94 -9.95 21.82
N GLY A 237 14.35 -8.71 22.03
CA GLY A 237 14.74 -7.74 21.02
C GLY A 237 15.50 -8.37 19.87
N ARG A 238 14.82 -8.47 18.72
CA ARG A 238 15.50 -8.65 17.45
C ARG A 238 16.39 -7.41 17.30
N LYS A 239 17.68 -7.56 17.58
CA LYS A 239 18.70 -6.59 17.18
C LYS A 239 18.43 -6.31 15.71
N ASN A 240 17.97 -5.11 15.42
CA ASN A 240 17.83 -4.66 14.04
C ASN A 240 19.14 -4.99 13.35
N SER A 241 19.09 -5.88 12.36
CA SER A 241 20.16 -5.95 11.37
C SER A 241 20.09 -4.61 10.67
N THR A 242 20.93 -3.69 11.11
CA THR A 242 21.12 -2.39 10.51
C THR A 242 21.42 -2.65 9.03
N GLN A 243 20.42 -2.47 8.17
CA GLN A 243 20.70 -2.35 6.75
C GLN A 243 21.65 -1.17 6.64
N LYS A 244 22.89 -1.48 6.24
CA LYS A 244 24.00 -0.54 6.17
C LYS A 244 23.52 0.73 5.43
N PRO A 245 23.80 1.95 5.93
CA PRO A 245 23.41 3.20 5.28
C PRO A 245 24.31 3.51 4.07
N ALA A 246 24.73 2.48 3.32
CA ALA A 246 25.62 2.65 2.17
C ALA A 246 24.88 3.22 0.95
N PHE A 247 23.55 3.09 0.88
CA PHE A 247 22.79 3.56 -0.28
C PHE A 247 22.39 5.05 -0.18
N ILE A 248 22.19 5.59 1.02
CA ILE A 248 21.75 6.99 1.23
C ILE A 248 22.91 7.99 1.05
N ILE A 249 24.15 7.55 1.31
CA ILE A 249 25.34 8.40 1.13
C ILE A 249 25.71 8.53 -0.36
N GLY A 250 25.39 7.53 -1.19
CA GLY A 250 25.69 7.57 -2.63
C GLY A 250 24.87 8.59 -3.42
N ILE A 251 23.59 8.77 -3.07
CA ILE A 251 22.67 9.66 -3.81
C ILE A 251 22.93 11.14 -3.48
N SER A 252 23.33 11.45 -2.24
CA SER A 252 23.62 12.83 -1.80
C SER A 252 24.96 13.37 -2.33
N LEU A 253 25.97 12.51 -2.49
CA LEU A 253 27.25 12.89 -3.10
C LEU A 253 27.15 13.03 -4.62
N GLY A 254 26.36 12.17 -5.27
CA GLY A 254 26.14 12.22 -6.72
C GLY A 254 25.41 13.50 -7.15
N SER A 255 24.40 13.94 -6.39
CA SER A 255 23.65 15.16 -6.69
C SER A 255 24.48 16.43 -6.53
N ALA A 256 25.30 16.53 -5.47
CA ALA A 256 26.21 17.65 -5.27
C ALA A 256 27.27 17.74 -6.37
N PHE A 257 27.88 16.61 -6.75
CA PHE A 257 28.86 16.56 -7.84
C PHE A 257 28.23 16.96 -9.19
N PHE A 258 27.03 16.47 -9.48
CA PHE A 258 26.33 16.82 -10.72
C PHE A 258 26.01 18.32 -10.80
N ILE A 259 25.56 18.95 -9.70
CA ILE A 259 25.31 20.40 -9.66
C ILE A 259 26.60 21.21 -9.88
N VAL A 260 27.72 20.80 -9.28
CA VAL A 260 29.01 21.47 -9.48
C VAL A 260 29.50 21.37 -10.92
N VAL A 261 29.40 20.19 -11.54
CA VAL A 261 29.79 20.02 -12.96
C VAL A 261 28.89 20.85 -13.89
N LEU A 262 27.59 20.92 -13.60
CA LEU A 262 26.63 21.66 -14.42
C LEU A 262 26.86 23.18 -14.31
N THR A 263 27.14 23.69 -13.11
CA THR A 263 27.49 25.11 -12.89
C THR A 263 28.80 25.48 -13.58
N LEU A 264 29.87 24.68 -13.44
CA LEU A 264 31.14 24.92 -14.13
C LEU A 264 31.00 24.90 -15.66
N SER A 265 30.20 23.98 -16.19
CA SER A 265 29.92 23.89 -17.63
C SER A 265 29.17 25.12 -18.15
N LEU A 266 28.19 25.62 -17.40
CA LEU A 266 27.45 26.85 -17.75
C LEU A 266 28.37 28.08 -17.72
N VAL A 267 29.24 28.20 -16.71
CA VAL A 267 30.25 29.27 -16.64
C VAL A 267 31.20 29.19 -17.82
N TYR A 268 31.69 27.99 -18.17
CA TYR A 268 32.58 27.79 -19.31
C TYR A 268 31.92 28.22 -20.64
N VAL A 269 30.67 27.82 -20.88
CA VAL A 269 29.92 28.22 -22.08
C VAL A 269 29.68 29.73 -22.10
N TYR A 270 29.35 30.34 -20.95
CA TYR A 270 29.20 31.80 -20.84
C TYR A 270 30.51 32.53 -21.18
N CYS A 271 31.65 32.07 -20.65
CA CYS A 271 32.96 32.64 -20.96
C CYS A 271 33.32 32.50 -22.45
N LEU A 272 33.02 31.35 -23.07
CA LEU A 272 33.22 31.16 -24.50
C LEU A 272 32.33 32.10 -25.34
N LYS A 273 31.07 32.28 -24.95
CA LYS A 273 30.14 33.18 -25.64
C LYS A 273 30.57 34.63 -25.50
N LYS A 274 31.02 35.05 -24.31
CA LYS A 274 31.60 36.39 -24.07
C LYS A 274 32.86 36.62 -24.89
N LYS A 275 33.76 35.61 -24.97
CA LYS A 275 34.98 35.70 -25.80
C LYS A 275 34.66 35.80 -27.30
N ARG A 276 33.62 35.10 -27.77
CA ARG A 276 33.13 35.24 -29.16
C ARG A 276 32.51 36.61 -29.42
N LEU A 277 31.73 37.15 -28.47
CA LEU A 277 31.12 38.48 -28.58
C LEU A 277 32.16 39.61 -28.63
N ASN A 278 33.21 39.50 -27.82
CA ASN A 278 34.33 40.44 -27.80
C ASN A 278 35.15 40.36 -29.10
N ARG A 279 35.29 39.16 -29.69
CA ARG A 279 35.97 38.97 -30.97
C ARG A 279 35.14 39.50 -32.16
N SER A 280 33.82 39.39 -32.10
CA SER A 280 32.94 39.96 -33.14
C SER A 280 32.84 41.49 -33.08
N THR A 281 32.93 42.08 -31.90
CA THR A 281 32.98 43.54 -31.74
C THR A 281 34.31 44.11 -32.23
N SER A 282 35.44 43.46 -31.93
CA SER A 282 36.75 43.89 -32.45
C SER A 282 36.87 43.77 -33.98
N LEU A 283 36.15 42.82 -34.60
CA LEU A 283 36.12 42.65 -36.06
C LEU A 283 35.23 43.69 -36.76
N ALA A 284 34.23 44.23 -36.08
CA ALA A 284 33.33 45.25 -36.60
C ALA A 284 33.90 46.68 -36.51
N GLU A 285 34.89 46.91 -35.64
CA GLU A 285 35.58 48.22 -35.52
C GLU A 285 36.75 48.40 -36.51
N THR A 286 37.13 47.33 -37.24
CA THR A 286 38.21 47.32 -38.25
C THR A 286 37.72 47.28 -39.70
N ALA A 287 36.42 47.41 -39.94
CA ALA A 287 35.80 47.54 -41.27
C ALA A 287 35.25 48.95 -41.47
#